data_AF-A0AAD4TH82-F1
#
_entry.id   AF-A0AAD4TH82-F1
#
_cell.length_a   1.000
_cell.length_b   1.000
_cell.length_c   1.000
_cell.angle_alpha   90.00
_cell.angle_beta   90.00
_cell.angle_gamma   90.00
#
_symmetry.space_group_name_H-M   'P 1'
#
loop_
_entity.id
_entity.type
_entity.pdbx_description
1 polymer ?
#
loop_
_entity_poly.entity_id
_entity_poly.type
_entity_poly.pdbx_seq_one_letter_code
_entity_poly.pdbx_strand_id
1 'polypeptide(L)'
;MVQGLVAAIRKDVSVLTLLAEVLCLLDMLVNSFSHTISINPADRYTRPEFTDKGPLEIDSGRHPILESIHNDFIPNNIFLSEASNMAIVMGPNMSGKSTYLQQFCLIVILAQIGC
;
A
#
# COMPACT_ATOMS: atom_id res chain seq x y z
N MET A 1 -19.66 14.54 -40.71
CA MET A 1 -20.28 14.66 -39.38
C MET A 1 -19.31 14.24 -38.26
N VAL A 2 -18.80 13.00 -38.25
CA VAL A 2 -17.87 12.50 -37.20
C VAL A 2 -16.54 13.27 -37.12
N GLN A 3 -15.91 13.60 -38.26
CA GLN A 3 -14.65 14.35 -38.27
C GLN A 3 -14.78 15.76 -37.66
N GLY A 4 -15.92 16.41 -37.84
CA GLY A 4 -16.20 17.72 -37.25
C GLY A 4 -16.33 17.65 -35.73
N LEU A 5 -16.93 16.58 -35.21
CA LEU A 5 -17.04 16.31 -33.77
C LEU A 5 -15.66 16.06 -33.14
N VAL A 6 -14.82 15.24 -33.79
CA VAL A 6 -13.44 14.97 -33.31
C VAL A 6 -12.61 16.26 -33.28
N ALA A 7 -12.73 17.12 -34.29
CA ALA A 7 -12.03 18.40 -34.33
C ALA A 7 -12.50 19.37 -33.23
N ALA A 8 -13.78 19.32 -32.84
CA ALA A 8 -14.31 20.10 -31.73
C ALA A 8 -13.74 19.61 -30.38
N ILE A 9 -13.82 18.30 -30.10
CA ILE A 9 -13.31 17.68 -28.86
C ILE A 9 -11.80 17.88 -28.71
N ARG A 10 -11.05 17.87 -29.82
CA ARG A 10 -9.59 18.10 -29.81
C ARG A 10 -9.18 19.41 -29.15
N LYS A 11 -10.03 20.44 -29.18
CA LYS A 11 -9.76 21.74 -28.55
C LYS A 11 -9.74 21.64 -27.02
N ASP A 12 -10.47 20.69 -26.47
CA ASP A 12 -10.67 20.50 -25.03
C ASP A 12 -9.83 19.34 -24.45
N VAL A 13 -8.94 18.75 -25.25
CA VAL A 13 -8.14 17.58 -24.85
C VAL A 13 -7.38 17.82 -23.54
N SER A 14 -6.79 19.00 -23.36
CA SER A 14 -6.08 19.35 -22.14
C SER A 14 -6.96 19.33 -20.88
N VAL A 15 -8.21 19.81 -21.01
CA VAL A 15 -9.18 19.78 -19.90
C VAL A 15 -9.64 18.36 -19.63
N LEU A 16 -9.89 17.58 -20.69
CA LEU A 16 -10.30 16.18 -20.55
C LEU A 16 -9.19 15.31 -19.93
N THR A 17 -7.92 15.54 -20.26
CA THR A 17 -6.80 14.81 -19.62
C THR A 17 -6.66 15.18 -18.16
N LEU A 18 -6.78 16.46 -17.80
CA LEU A 18 -6.75 16.90 -16.40
C LEU A 18 -7.91 16.27 -15.61
N LEU A 19 -9.11 16.27 -16.19
CA LEU A 19 -10.28 15.65 -15.56
C LEU A 19 -10.08 14.14 -15.38
N ALA A 20 -9.48 13.45 -16.36
CA ALA A 20 -9.14 12.04 -16.22
C ALA A 20 -8.13 11.80 -15.09
N GLU A 21 -7.08 12.61 -14.97
CA GLU A 21 -6.09 12.51 -13.88
C GLU A 21 -6.74 12.68 -12.51
N VAL A 22 -7.60 13.70 -12.35
CA VAL A 22 -8.31 13.96 -11.09
C VAL A 22 -9.27 12.83 -10.76
N LEU A 23 -10.01 12.31 -11.74
CA LEU A 23 -10.89 11.16 -11.54
C LEU A 23 -10.12 9.90 -11.16
N CYS A 24 -8.97 9.63 -11.80
CA CYS A 24 -8.12 8.50 -11.45
C CYS A 24 -7.57 8.61 -10.03
N LEU A 25 -7.15 9.81 -9.61
CA LEU A 25 -6.68 10.03 -8.23
C LEU A 25 -7.82 9.80 -7.21
N LEU A 26 -9.02 10.32 -7.50
CA LEU A 26 -10.18 10.14 -6.64
C LEU A 26 -10.60 8.67 -6.55
N ASP A 27 -10.61 7.96 -7.68
CA ASP A 27 -10.90 6.53 -7.73
C ASP A 27 -9.90 5.70 -6.91
N MET A 28 -8.59 5.99 -7.05
CA MET A 28 -7.55 5.34 -6.26
C MET A 28 -7.72 5.57 -4.75
N LEU A 29 -7.91 6.83 -4.34
CA LEU A 29 -8.00 7.17 -2.91
C LEU A 29 -9.28 6.65 -2.27
N VAL A 30 -10.43 6.84 -2.93
CA VAL A 30 -11.74 6.56 -2.36
C VAL A 30 -12.15 5.11 -2.62
N ASN A 31 -12.24 4.72 -3.89
CA ASN A 31 -12.80 3.43 -4.27
C ASN A 31 -11.81 2.27 -4.05
N SER A 32 -10.50 2.53 -4.06
CA SER A 32 -9.50 1.51 -3.75
C SER A 32 -9.06 1.54 -2.29
N PHE A 33 -8.35 2.57 -1.85
CA PHE A 33 -7.73 2.58 -0.51
C PHE A 33 -8.77 2.66 0.61
N SER A 34 -9.60 3.71 0.62
CA SER A 34 -10.60 3.90 1.67
C SER A 34 -11.60 2.73 1.73
N HIS A 35 -12.04 2.21 0.58
CA HIS A 35 -12.93 1.06 0.55
C HIS A 35 -12.26 -0.19 1.16
N THR A 36 -11.03 -0.51 0.75
CA THR A 36 -10.28 -1.67 1.26
C THR A 36 -10.10 -1.58 2.77
N ILE A 37 -9.82 -0.41 3.32
CA ILE A 37 -9.73 -0.18 4.77
C ILE A 37 -11.09 -0.41 5.44
N SER A 38 -12.17 0.12 4.86
CA SER A 38 -13.51 0.09 5.47
C SER A 38 -14.16 -1.30 5.56
N ILE A 39 -13.87 -2.18 4.60
CA ILE A 39 -14.43 -3.55 4.58
C ILE A 39 -13.65 -4.53 5.46
N ASN A 40 -12.46 -4.12 5.90
CA ASN A 40 -11.60 -4.91 6.75
C ASN A 40 -11.83 -4.54 8.23
N PRO A 41 -11.55 -5.46 9.17
CA PRO A 41 -11.53 -5.16 10.60
C PRO A 41 -10.67 -3.93 10.93
N ALA A 42 -11.09 -3.14 11.93
CA ALA A 42 -10.50 -1.86 12.27
C ALA A 42 -9.02 -1.93 12.70
N ASP A 43 -8.52 -3.11 13.03
CA ASP A 43 -7.14 -3.40 13.43
C ASP A 43 -6.23 -3.83 12.24
N ARG A 44 -6.74 -3.94 11.01
CA ARG A 44 -5.96 -4.40 9.85
C ARG A 44 -5.12 -3.32 9.18
N TYR A 45 -5.61 -2.09 9.14
CA TYR A 45 -4.93 -0.98 8.50
C TYR A 45 -4.86 0.19 9.47
N THR A 46 -3.70 0.82 9.54
CA THR A 46 -3.46 2.00 10.36
C THR A 46 -2.67 3.00 9.54
N ARG A 47 -3.00 4.28 9.67
CA ARG A 47 -2.26 5.35 9.02
C ARG A 47 -0.83 5.36 9.55
N PRO A 48 0.20 5.22 8.69
CA PRO A 48 1.59 5.22 9.13
C PRO A 48 2.03 6.62 9.59
N GLU A 49 2.97 6.64 10.52
CA GLU A 49 3.68 7.85 10.93
C GLU A 49 5.06 7.88 10.27
N PHE A 50 5.42 9.02 9.66
CA PHE A 50 6.71 9.19 9.01
C PHE A 50 7.66 9.97 9.92
N THR A 51 8.90 9.49 10.01
CA THR A 51 9.98 10.15 10.74
C THR A 51 11.21 10.25 9.85
N ASP A 52 12.01 11.32 10.01
CA ASP A 52 13.19 11.54 9.16
C ASP A 52 14.40 10.67 9.55
N LYS A 53 14.46 10.23 10.82
CA LYS A 53 15.64 9.59 11.42
C LYS A 53 15.36 8.23 12.08
N GLY A 54 14.15 7.71 11.91
CA GLY A 54 13.71 6.47 12.55
C GLY A 54 13.30 6.63 14.02
N PRO A 55 12.95 5.53 14.70
CA PRO A 55 13.04 4.14 14.22
C PRO A 55 11.98 3.81 13.15
N LEU A 56 12.26 2.78 12.34
CA LEU A 56 11.23 2.08 11.57
C LEU A 56 10.64 1.01 12.49
N GLU A 57 9.36 1.16 12.79
CA GLU A 57 8.63 0.25 13.65
C GLU A 57 7.35 -0.19 12.95
N ILE A 58 7.10 -1.49 12.97
CA ILE A 58 5.84 -2.11 12.55
C ILE A 58 5.42 -3.01 13.70
N ASP A 59 4.39 -2.60 14.43
CA ASP A 59 3.77 -3.42 15.46
C ASP A 59 2.64 -4.27 14.86
N SER A 60 2.62 -5.55 15.21
CA SER A 60 1.63 -6.53 14.79
C SER A 60 1.37 -6.53 13.27
N GLY A 61 2.42 -6.33 12.46
CA GLY A 61 2.30 -6.25 11.01
C GLY A 61 1.80 -7.54 10.39
N ARG A 62 0.99 -7.42 9.32
CA ARG A 62 0.41 -8.55 8.60
C ARG A 62 0.70 -8.46 7.11
N HIS A 63 0.80 -9.62 6.45
CA HIS A 63 1.08 -9.66 5.02
C HIS A 63 -0.19 -9.29 4.22
N PRO A 64 -0.23 -8.16 3.48
CA PRO A 64 -1.47 -7.62 2.90
C PRO A 64 -2.24 -8.59 2.00
N ILE A 65 -1.51 -9.43 1.25
CA ILE A 65 -2.09 -10.42 0.35
C ILE A 65 -2.45 -11.72 1.08
N LEU A 66 -1.49 -12.33 1.81
CA LEU A 66 -1.69 -13.66 2.39
C LEU A 66 -2.72 -13.69 3.51
N GLU A 67 -2.89 -12.60 4.25
CA GLU A 67 -3.94 -12.51 5.27
C GLU A 67 -5.35 -12.60 4.67
N SER A 68 -5.58 -12.05 3.47
CA SER A 68 -6.88 -12.16 2.80
C SER A 68 -7.21 -13.59 2.34
N ILE A 69 -6.19 -14.46 2.27
CA ILE A 69 -6.30 -15.84 1.79
C ILE A 69 -6.34 -16.82 2.96
N HIS A 70 -5.59 -16.53 4.03
CA HIS A 70 -5.45 -17.38 5.21
C HIS A 70 -5.99 -16.68 6.45
N ASN A 71 -7.03 -17.28 7.05
CA ASN A 71 -7.67 -16.73 8.26
C ASN A 71 -6.76 -16.76 9.50
N ASP A 72 -5.74 -17.63 9.52
CA ASP A 72 -4.86 -17.85 10.69
C ASP A 72 -3.48 -17.18 10.54
N PHE A 73 -3.39 -16.06 9.81
CA PHE A 73 -2.13 -15.36 9.64
C PHE A 73 -1.63 -14.77 10.97
N ILE A 74 -0.41 -15.12 11.35
CA ILE A 74 0.22 -14.66 12.61
C ILE A 74 0.95 -13.33 12.34
N PRO A 75 0.57 -12.23 13.01
CA PRO A 75 1.24 -10.94 12.86
C PRO A 75 2.68 -10.99 13.40
N ASN A 76 3.56 -10.15 12.83
CA ASN A 76 4.97 -10.07 13.22
C ASN A 76 5.40 -8.62 13.45
N ASN A 77 6.21 -8.40 14.48
CA ASN A 77 6.78 -7.09 14.79
C ASN A 77 8.11 -6.91 14.06
N ILE A 78 8.37 -5.70 13.60
CA ILE A 78 9.63 -5.31 12.95
C ILE A 78 10.10 -4.01 13.59
N PHE A 79 11.37 -4.00 14.03
CA PHE A 79 12.00 -2.82 14.60
C PHE A 79 13.39 -2.66 14.02
N LEU A 80 13.64 -1.50 13.41
CA LEU A 80 14.95 -1.10 12.90
C LEU A 80 15.26 0.30 13.42
N SER A 81 16.43 0.46 14.01
CA SER A 81 16.92 1.74 14.52
C SER A 81 18.35 1.97 14.03
N GLU A 82 18.90 3.15 14.27
CA GLU A 82 20.30 3.43 13.96
C GLU A 82 21.26 2.45 14.66
N ALA A 83 20.92 2.02 15.89
CA ALA A 83 21.68 1.03 16.65
C ALA A 83 21.46 -0.42 16.17
N SER A 84 20.41 -0.68 15.40
CA SER A 84 19.97 -2.01 14.97
C SER A 84 19.40 -1.98 13.54
N ASN A 85 20.23 -1.58 12.59
CA ASN A 85 19.82 -1.35 11.19
C ASN A 85 19.93 -2.59 10.28
N MET A 86 20.35 -3.74 10.83
CA MET A 86 20.46 -5.01 10.12
C MET A 86 19.81 -6.13 10.94
N ALA A 87 18.90 -6.86 10.30
CA ALA A 87 18.25 -8.04 10.87
C ALA A 87 18.68 -9.30 10.12
N ILE A 88 19.14 -10.32 10.85
CA ILE A 88 19.46 -11.64 10.30
C ILE A 88 18.33 -12.59 10.66
N VAL A 89 17.58 -13.04 9.64
CA VAL A 89 16.42 -13.93 9.82
C VAL A 89 16.82 -15.36 9.49
N MET A 90 16.92 -16.21 10.53
CA MET A 90 17.30 -17.62 10.42
C MET A 90 16.12 -18.54 10.79
N GLY A 91 16.10 -19.77 10.27
CA GLY A 91 15.07 -20.75 10.59
C GLY A 91 14.87 -21.83 9.52
N PRO A 92 14.15 -22.91 9.82
CA PRO A 92 13.94 -24.05 8.92
C PRO A 92 13.13 -23.67 7.68
N ASN A 93 13.20 -24.48 6.62
CA ASN A 93 12.39 -24.24 5.42
C ASN A 93 10.89 -24.18 5.76
N MET A 94 10.16 -23.36 5.01
CA MET A 94 8.71 -23.14 5.18
C MET A 94 8.28 -22.51 6.52
N SER A 95 9.23 -22.01 7.34
CA SER A 95 8.92 -21.28 8.58
C SER A 95 8.47 -19.82 8.38
N GLY A 96 8.07 -19.43 7.17
CA GLY A 96 7.60 -18.07 6.88
C GLY A 96 8.67 -16.98 6.73
N LYS A 97 9.97 -17.30 6.68
CA LYS A 97 11.05 -16.29 6.54
C LYS A 97 10.88 -15.38 5.33
N SER A 98 10.63 -15.97 4.14
CA SER A 98 10.42 -15.19 2.93
C SER A 98 9.14 -14.35 3.00
N THR A 99 8.09 -14.91 3.62
CA THR A 99 6.83 -14.22 3.88
C THR A 99 7.03 -13.01 4.80
N TYR A 100 7.83 -13.14 5.85
CA TYR A 100 8.16 -12.05 6.77
C TYR A 100 8.89 -10.91 6.06
N LEU A 101 9.88 -11.22 5.20
CA LEU A 101 10.59 -10.20 4.42
C LEU A 101 9.69 -9.52 3.38
N GLN A 102 8.85 -10.29 2.68
CA GLN A 102 7.89 -9.75 1.71
C GLN A 102 6.84 -8.88 2.39
N GLN A 103 6.33 -9.30 3.55
CA GLN A 103 5.42 -8.52 4.38
C GLN A 103 6.02 -7.16 4.70
N PHE A 104 7.25 -7.13 5.23
CA PHE A 104 7.96 -5.89 5.52
C PHE A 104 7.99 -4.97 4.29
N CYS A 105 8.47 -5.47 3.15
CA CYS A 105 8.58 -4.68 1.92
C CYS A 105 7.21 -4.13 1.47
N LEU A 106 6.17 -4.96 1.52
CA LEU A 106 4.82 -4.57 1.09
C LEU A 106 4.22 -3.50 2.01
N ILE A 107 4.38 -3.62 3.33
CA ILE A 107 3.89 -2.62 4.28
C ILE A 107 4.58 -1.27 4.03
N VAL A 108 5.90 -1.26 3.82
CA VAL A 108 6.65 -0.04 3.51
C VAL A 108 6.19 0.60 2.20
N ILE A 109 5.97 -0.20 1.15
CA ILE A 109 5.45 0.29 -0.12
C ILE A 109 4.05 0.88 0.05
N LEU A 110 3.14 0.19 0.74
CA LEU A 110 1.79 0.67 1.00
C LEU A 110 1.79 2.00 1.78
N ALA A 111 2.67 2.12 2.77
CA ALA A 111 2.85 3.38 3.50
C ALA A 111 3.29 4.50 2.55
N GLN A 112 4.30 4.27 1.71
CA GLN A 112 4.85 5.30 0.81
C GLN A 112 3.91 5.74 -0.32
N ILE A 113 3.01 4.86 -0.78
CA ILE A 113 1.98 5.25 -1.77
C ILE A 113 0.81 6.02 -1.13
N GLY A 114 0.74 6.07 0.20
CA GLY A 114 -0.31 6.79 0.93
C GLY A 114 -1.62 6.02 1.10
N CYS A 115 -1.55 4.68 1.13
CA CYS A 115 -2.68 3.82 1.51
C CYS A 115 -2.93 3.90 3.03
#